data_AF-A0A7S1X7Y8-F1
#
_entry.id   AF-A0A7S1X7Y8-F1
#
_cell.length_a   1.000
_cell.length_b   1.000
_cell.length_c   1.000
_cell.angle_alpha   90.00
_cell.angle_beta   90.00
_cell.angle_gamma   90.00
#
_symmetry.space_group_name_H-M   'P 1'
#
loop_
_entity.id
_entity.type
_entity.pdbx_description
1 polymer ?
#
loop_
_entity_poly.entity_id
_entity_poly.type
_entity_poly.pdbx_seq_one_letter_code
_entity_poly.pdbx_strand_id
1 'polypeptide(L)'
;DVDQYALAEEAFPPPTLLYSDFPSQNAHAWRYAAFGPDGKLYVAIGADCNICVEDQPFASLQRLDLETLEVETVGRGIRNTVGFAWHPDTKQLWFTDNGRDRMGDNLPDCELNVIPERNDEPPHFGYPFC
;
A
#
# COMPACT_ATOMS: atom_id res chain seq x y z
N ASP A 1 -26.45 2.22 -4.89
CA ASP A 1 -26.56 1.25 -5.99
C ASP A 1 -25.58 0.13 -5.71
N VAL A 2 -26.00 -0.83 -4.88
CA VAL A 2 -25.15 -1.87 -4.26
C VAL A 2 -25.36 -3.22 -4.97
N ASP A 3 -26.08 -3.22 -6.09
CA ASP A 3 -26.54 -4.44 -6.77
C ASP A 3 -25.56 -4.98 -7.82
N GLN A 4 -24.44 -4.31 -8.10
CA GLN A 4 -23.45 -4.81 -9.07
C GLN A 4 -22.69 -6.06 -8.60
N TYR A 5 -22.69 -6.36 -7.30
CA TYR A 5 -22.09 -7.59 -6.75
C TYR A 5 -23.09 -8.74 -6.60
N ALA A 6 -24.40 -8.48 -6.81
CA ALA A 6 -25.45 -9.49 -6.70
C ALA A 6 -25.66 -10.29 -8.01
N LEU A 7 -24.97 -9.95 -9.10
CA LEU A 7 -25.17 -10.54 -10.43
C LEU A 7 -24.22 -11.67 -10.80
N ALA A 8 -23.43 -12.20 -9.87
CA ALA A 8 -22.60 -13.38 -10.11
C ALA A 8 -23.15 -14.60 -9.33
N GLU A 9 -24.29 -15.12 -9.77
CA GLU A 9 -24.71 -16.50 -9.46
C GLU A 9 -23.91 -17.56 -10.23
N GLU A 10 -22.87 -17.15 -11.00
CA GLU A 10 -21.81 -18.06 -11.39
C GLU A 10 -20.89 -18.24 -10.18
N ALA A 11 -20.96 -19.43 -9.56
CA ALA A 11 -20.12 -19.78 -8.42
C ALA A 11 -18.64 -19.60 -8.78
N PHE A 12 -18.04 -18.50 -8.30
CA PHE A 12 -16.60 -18.32 -8.38
C PHE A 12 -15.92 -19.56 -7.78
N PRO A 13 -14.80 -20.03 -8.38
CA PRO A 13 -14.03 -21.09 -7.75
C PRO A 13 -13.67 -20.66 -6.32
N PRO A 14 -13.55 -21.62 -5.38
CA PRO A 14 -13.13 -21.30 -4.03
C PRO A 14 -11.80 -20.52 -4.09
N PRO A 15 -11.65 -19.45 -3.29
CA PRO A 15 -10.44 -18.65 -3.32
C PRO A 15 -9.24 -19.53 -2.94
N THR A 16 -8.12 -19.34 -3.64
CA THR A 16 -6.85 -19.99 -3.30
C THR A 16 -6.02 -19.04 -2.44
N LEU A 17 -5.45 -19.55 -1.35
CA LEU A 17 -4.49 -18.80 -0.56
C LEU A 17 -3.19 -18.66 -1.35
N LEU A 18 -2.80 -17.43 -1.67
CA LEU A 18 -1.55 -17.13 -2.35
C LEU A 18 -0.43 -16.73 -1.37
N TYR A 19 -0.76 -15.90 -0.37
CA TYR A 19 0.21 -15.37 0.58
C TYR A 19 -0.49 -14.99 1.90
N SER A 20 0.12 -15.35 3.04
CA SER A 20 -0.45 -15.11 4.38
C SER A 20 0.49 -14.41 5.36
N ASP A 21 1.73 -14.12 4.94
CA ASP A 21 2.79 -13.75 5.87
C ASP A 21 2.87 -12.24 6.15
N PHE A 22 1.96 -11.45 5.57
CA PHE A 22 1.81 -10.04 5.96
C PHE A 22 1.29 -9.92 7.40
N PRO A 23 1.76 -8.91 8.15
CA PRO A 23 1.35 -8.75 9.53
C PRO A 23 -0.14 -8.40 9.64
N SER A 24 -0.76 -8.86 10.73
CA SER A 24 -2.01 -8.29 11.20
C SER A 24 -1.76 -6.93 11.84
N GLN A 25 -2.77 -6.06 11.82
CA GLN A 25 -2.71 -4.76 12.47
C GLN A 25 -4.09 -4.28 12.88
N ASN A 26 -4.13 -3.43 13.90
CA ASN A 26 -5.33 -2.85 14.46
C ASN A 26 -5.63 -1.47 13.84
N ALA A 27 -4.60 -0.66 13.60
CA ALA A 27 -4.72 0.65 12.97
C ALA A 27 -4.33 0.58 11.49
N HIS A 28 -4.96 1.43 10.67
CA HIS A 28 -4.68 1.54 9.22
C HIS A 28 -4.72 0.21 8.46
N ALA A 29 -5.55 -0.74 8.92
CA ALA A 29 -5.54 -2.14 8.48
C ALA A 29 -6.05 -2.38 7.05
N TRP A 30 -6.50 -1.34 6.35
CA TRP A 30 -6.94 -1.47 4.97
C TRP A 30 -5.74 -1.82 4.08
N ARG A 31 -5.90 -2.84 3.22
CA ARG A 31 -4.89 -3.29 2.28
C ARG A 31 -5.31 -2.94 0.86
N TYR A 32 -4.98 -1.74 0.40
CA TYR A 32 -5.14 -1.46 -1.03
C TYR A 32 -4.14 -2.32 -1.78
N ALA A 33 -4.62 -3.06 -2.77
CA ALA A 33 -3.80 -3.96 -3.56
C ALA A 33 -4.19 -3.89 -5.03
N ALA A 34 -3.19 -3.85 -5.91
CA ALA A 34 -3.39 -3.86 -7.35
C ALA A 34 -2.16 -4.43 -8.06
N PHE A 35 -2.38 -5.00 -9.24
CA PHE A 35 -1.30 -5.47 -10.10
C PHE A 35 -0.60 -4.32 -10.80
N GLY A 36 0.73 -4.34 -10.74
CA GLY A 36 1.57 -3.39 -11.46
C GLY A 36 1.77 -3.77 -12.93
N PRO A 37 2.39 -2.86 -13.72
CA PRO A 37 2.72 -3.10 -15.12
C PRO A 37 3.78 -4.20 -15.32
N ASP A 38 4.46 -4.62 -14.26
CA ASP A 38 5.39 -5.75 -14.22
C ASP A 38 4.71 -7.09 -13.89
N GLY A 39 3.38 -7.10 -13.72
CA GLY A 39 2.59 -8.28 -13.39
C GLY A 39 2.66 -8.71 -11.92
N LYS A 40 3.37 -7.96 -11.06
CA LYS A 40 3.49 -8.27 -9.63
C LYS A 40 2.37 -7.61 -8.83
N LEU A 41 2.02 -8.19 -7.68
CA LEU A 41 0.99 -7.66 -6.80
C LEU A 41 1.60 -6.62 -5.85
N TYR A 42 1.10 -5.39 -5.89
CA TYR A 42 1.49 -4.37 -4.93
C TYR A 42 0.47 -4.31 -3.80
N VAL A 43 0.94 -4.19 -2.56
CA VAL A 43 0.10 -4.18 -1.35
C VAL A 43 0.58 -3.09 -0.41
N ALA A 44 -0.36 -2.24 0.02
CA ALA A 44 -0.12 -1.23 1.05
C ALA A 44 -0.12 -1.84 2.46
N ILE A 45 0.94 -1.59 3.22
CA ILE A 45 1.04 -1.94 4.64
C ILE A 45 1.13 -0.65 5.48
N GLY A 46 -0.02 -0.16 5.96
CA GLY A 46 -0.07 1.04 6.81
C GLY A 46 0.56 0.82 8.18
N ALA A 47 0.88 1.91 8.88
CA ALA A 47 1.40 1.90 10.25
C ALA A 47 0.37 1.34 11.25
N ASP A 48 0.77 0.59 12.29
CA ASP A 48 -0.15 0.09 13.33
C ASP A 48 -0.38 1.10 14.47
N CYS A 49 0.00 2.37 14.26
CA CYS A 49 -0.15 3.44 15.24
C CYS A 49 -0.36 4.80 14.57
N ASN A 50 -0.64 5.84 15.38
CA ASN A 50 -0.71 7.21 14.87
C ASN A 50 0.68 7.77 14.50
N ILE A 51 1.64 7.70 15.44
CA ILE A 51 3.03 8.17 15.30
C ILE A 51 3.94 7.25 16.12
N CYS A 52 4.69 6.38 15.47
CA CYS A 52 5.68 5.52 16.12
C CYS A 52 6.69 4.99 15.09
N VAL A 53 7.85 4.56 15.59
CA VAL A 53 8.84 3.83 14.81
C VAL A 53 8.44 2.37 14.83
N GLU A 54 8.26 1.78 13.66
CA GLU A 54 7.88 0.38 13.50
C GLU A 54 8.92 -0.38 12.68
N ASP A 55 8.99 -1.68 12.92
CA ASP A 55 9.80 -2.59 12.11
C ASP A 55 9.12 -2.82 10.75
N GLN A 56 9.91 -3.20 9.76
CA GLN A 56 9.36 -3.65 8.48
C GLN A 56 8.46 -4.88 8.69
N PRO A 57 7.35 -5.00 7.93
CA PRO A 57 6.98 -4.20 6.77
C PRO A 57 5.98 -3.07 7.07
N PHE A 58 5.83 -2.60 8.30
CA PHE A 58 4.88 -1.51 8.57
C PHE A 58 5.28 -0.19 7.91
N ALA A 59 4.28 0.67 7.71
CA ALA A 59 4.41 1.97 7.07
C ALA A 59 5.12 1.95 5.70
N SER A 60 4.66 1.09 4.79
CA SER A 60 5.35 0.80 3.54
C SER A 60 4.42 0.37 2.39
N LEU A 61 4.99 0.33 1.18
CA LEU A 61 4.38 -0.30 0.02
C LEU A 61 5.22 -1.53 -0.36
N GLN A 62 4.58 -2.69 -0.47
CA GLN A 62 5.21 -3.98 -0.77
C GLN A 62 4.87 -4.42 -2.20
N ARG A 63 5.79 -5.15 -2.83
CA ARG A 63 5.64 -5.80 -4.14
C ARG A 63 5.87 -7.30 -3.96
N LEU A 64 4.85 -8.10 -4.24
CA LEU A 64 4.84 -9.55 -4.15
C LEU A 64 4.88 -10.16 -5.56
N ASP A 65 5.86 -11.02 -5.78
CA ASP A 65 5.91 -11.92 -6.92
C ASP A 65 5.06 -13.17 -6.63
N LEU A 66 4.02 -13.45 -7.42
CA LEU A 66 3.13 -14.58 -7.15
C LEU A 66 3.69 -15.93 -7.61
N GLU A 67 4.76 -15.94 -8.40
CA GLU A 67 5.42 -17.17 -8.83
C GLU A 67 6.48 -17.61 -7.81
N THR A 68 7.29 -16.66 -7.32
CA THR A 68 8.37 -16.95 -6.37
C THR A 68 7.97 -16.75 -4.90
N LEU A 69 6.85 -16.06 -4.65
CA LEU A 69 6.41 -15.59 -3.34
C LEU A 69 7.40 -14.65 -2.63
N GLU A 70 8.35 -14.09 -3.38
CA GLU A 70 9.27 -13.08 -2.87
C GLU A 70 8.56 -11.75 -2.69
N VAL A 71 8.82 -11.12 -1.54
CA VAL A 71 8.30 -9.80 -1.19
C VAL A 71 9.43 -8.79 -1.14
N GLU A 72 9.21 -7.66 -1.80
CA GLU A 72 10.13 -6.53 -1.83
C GLU A 72 9.42 -5.26 -1.37
N THR A 73 10.06 -4.51 -0.48
CA THR A 73 9.60 -3.17 -0.13
C THR A 73 9.96 -2.20 -1.24
N VAL A 74 8.99 -1.49 -1.82
CA VAL A 74 9.22 -0.51 -2.89
C VAL A 74 9.12 0.94 -2.42
N GLY A 75 8.61 1.18 -1.22
CA GLY A 75 8.59 2.48 -0.56
C GLY A 75 8.40 2.33 0.95
N ARG A 76 9.02 3.20 1.74
CA ARG A 76 9.02 3.20 3.22
C ARG A 76 8.57 4.53 3.77
N GLY A 77 8.20 4.57 5.05
CA GLY A 77 7.78 5.81 5.70
C GLY A 77 6.49 6.38 5.10
N ILE A 78 5.57 5.48 4.74
CA ILE A 78 4.24 5.79 4.20
C ILE A 78 3.23 5.45 5.30
N ARG A 79 2.55 6.43 5.89
CA ARG A 79 1.74 6.19 7.10
C ARG A 79 0.53 5.31 6.81
N ASN A 80 -0.31 5.72 5.89
CA ASN A 80 -1.58 5.08 5.58
C ASN A 80 -2.02 5.42 4.15
N THR A 81 -1.48 4.67 3.19
CA THR A 81 -1.92 4.73 1.80
C THR A 81 -3.13 3.82 1.58
N VAL A 82 -4.23 4.43 1.15
CA VAL A 82 -5.51 3.75 0.85
C VAL A 82 -5.80 3.68 -0.65
N GLY A 83 -4.86 4.11 -1.49
CA GLY A 83 -5.02 4.13 -2.92
C GLY A 83 -3.72 4.47 -3.64
N PHE A 84 -3.45 3.73 -4.71
CA PHE A 84 -2.35 3.98 -5.63
C PHE A 84 -2.70 3.56 -7.05
N ALA A 85 -2.02 4.14 -8.03
CA ALA A 85 -2.16 3.84 -9.44
C ALA A 85 -0.85 4.07 -10.19
N TRP A 86 -0.71 3.44 -11.35
CA TRP A 86 0.41 3.69 -12.25
C TRP A 86 0.03 4.73 -13.29
N HIS A 87 0.92 5.69 -13.54
CA HIS A 87 0.76 6.61 -14.65
C HIS A 87 0.73 5.82 -15.97
N PRO A 88 -0.23 6.08 -16.88
CA PRO A 88 -0.43 5.26 -18.07
C PRO A 88 0.78 5.25 -19.02
N ASP A 89 1.47 6.38 -19.16
CA ASP A 89 2.61 6.49 -20.07
C ASP A 89 3.96 6.15 -19.39
N THR A 90 4.30 6.83 -18.29
CA THR A 90 5.59 6.66 -17.60
C THR A 90 5.66 5.40 -16.73
N LYS A 91 4.51 4.79 -16.37
CA LYS A 91 4.46 3.66 -15.44
C LYS A 91 5.00 3.98 -14.04
N GLN A 92 5.15 5.25 -13.68
CA GLN A 92 5.46 5.66 -12.31
C GLN A 92 4.31 5.31 -11.38
N LEU A 93 4.62 4.85 -10.18
CA LEU A 93 3.61 4.54 -9.15
C LEU A 93 3.30 5.79 -8.35
N TRP A 94 2.04 6.22 -8.40
CA TRP A 94 1.50 7.34 -7.63
C TRP A 94 0.60 6.83 -6.52
N PHE A 95 0.68 7.42 -5.33
CA PHE A 95 -0.12 6.99 -4.19
C PHE A 95 -0.50 8.16 -3.30
N THR A 96 -1.65 8.06 -2.66
CA THR A 96 -2.08 9.02 -1.61
C THR A 96 -1.58 8.54 -0.24
N ASP A 97 -1.26 9.44 0.67
CA ASP A 97 -0.94 9.11 2.06
C ASP A 97 -1.76 9.97 3.05
N ASN A 98 -2.39 9.32 4.03
CA ASN A 98 -3.12 10.02 5.08
C ASN A 98 -2.15 10.43 6.19
N GLY A 99 -1.97 11.75 6.35
CA GLY A 99 -1.12 12.35 7.36
C GLY A 99 -1.52 11.99 8.81
N ARG A 100 -0.60 12.22 9.74
CA ARG A 100 -0.78 11.95 11.18
C ARG A 100 -1.93 12.75 11.80
N ASP A 101 -2.57 12.14 12.78
CA ASP A 101 -3.66 12.77 13.52
C ASP A 101 -3.12 13.61 14.69
N ARG A 102 -3.95 14.55 15.16
CA ARG A 102 -3.77 15.31 16.41
C ARG A 102 -2.62 16.34 16.42
N MET A 103 -2.29 16.93 15.28
CA MET A 103 -1.37 18.08 15.18
C MET A 103 -2.06 19.43 14.96
N GLY A 104 -3.40 19.44 14.97
CA GLY A 104 -4.23 20.62 14.77
C GLY A 104 -5.07 20.50 13.51
N ASP A 105 -5.88 21.52 13.23
CA ASP A 105 -6.89 21.45 12.16
C ASP A 105 -6.30 21.56 10.74
N ASN A 106 -5.06 22.04 10.63
CA ASN A 106 -4.43 22.37 9.34
C ASN A 106 -3.06 21.71 9.16
N LEU A 107 -2.66 20.78 10.03
CA LEU A 107 -1.36 20.12 9.96
C LEU A 107 -1.41 18.66 10.46
N PRO A 108 -0.59 17.77 9.89
CA PRO A 108 0.10 17.94 8.60
C PRO A 108 -0.87 17.78 7.43
N ASP A 109 -0.38 18.08 6.23
CA ASP A 109 -1.12 17.78 5.00
C ASP A 109 -1.20 16.27 4.75
N CYS A 110 -2.25 15.84 4.06
CA CYS A 110 -2.22 14.56 3.34
C CYS A 110 -1.40 14.74 2.06
N GLU A 111 -0.82 13.65 1.58
CA GLU A 111 0.17 13.72 0.50
C GLU A 111 -0.30 12.98 -0.75
N LEU A 112 0.13 13.47 -1.90
CA LEU A 112 0.18 12.72 -3.15
C LEU A 112 1.65 12.53 -3.50
N ASN A 113 2.09 11.28 -3.49
CA ASN A 113 3.48 10.89 -3.64
C ASN A 113 3.69 10.08 -4.92
N VAL A 114 4.94 10.06 -5.40
CA VAL A 114 5.37 9.26 -6.55
C VAL A 114 6.60 8.45 -6.19
N ILE A 115 6.61 7.15 -6.49
CA ILE A 115 7.81 6.31 -6.43
C ILE A 115 8.56 6.49 -7.77
N PRO A 116 9.79 7.03 -7.76
CA PRO A 116 10.55 7.21 -8.98
C PRO A 116 11.00 5.85 -9.57
N GLU A 117 11.14 5.78 -10.90
CA GLU A 117 11.41 4.55 -11.66
C GLU A 117 12.72 3.84 -11.30
N ARG A 118 13.70 4.59 -10.76
CA ARG A 118 15.01 4.07 -10.40
C ARG A 118 15.35 4.46 -8.97
N ASN A 119 15.46 3.49 -8.09
CA ASN A 119 16.18 3.66 -6.84
C ASN A 119 17.00 2.40 -6.56
N ASP A 120 18.24 2.58 -6.12
CA ASP A 120 19.08 1.48 -5.64
C ASP A 120 18.58 0.96 -4.27
N GLU A 121 17.77 1.77 -3.57
CA GLU A 121 17.10 1.44 -2.32
C GLU A 121 15.66 1.97 -2.29
N PRO A 122 14.73 1.36 -1.52
CA PRO A 122 13.36 1.86 -1.44
C PRO A 122 13.32 3.28 -0.83
N PRO A 123 12.72 4.28 -1.51
CA PRO A 123 12.63 5.65 -1.02
C PRO A 123 11.85 5.72 0.30
N HIS A 124 12.21 6.70 1.13
CA HIS A 124 11.54 6.96 2.40
C HIS A 124 10.73 8.26 2.30
N PHE A 125 9.42 8.18 2.54
CA PHE A 125 8.48 9.29 2.36
C PHE A 125 8.25 10.16 3.61
N GLY A 126 8.91 9.83 4.71
CA GLY A 126 9.13 10.76 5.82
C GLY A 126 8.51 10.34 7.13
N TYR A 127 7.37 9.63 7.12
CA TYR A 127 6.77 9.11 8.35
C TYR A 127 7.74 8.16 9.08
N PRO A 128 7.87 8.23 10.42
CA PRO A 128 7.17 9.13 11.35
C PRO A 128 7.91 10.44 11.67
N PHE A 129 9.01 10.74 10.97
CA PHE A 129 9.97 11.79 11.35
C PHE A 129 9.75 13.15 10.69
N CYS A 130 9.15 13.18 9.50
CA CYS A 130 8.83 14.40 8.75
C CYS A 130 7.35 14.77 8.92
#